data_AF-A0A2G5P6Y5-F1
#
_entry.id   AF-A0A2G5P6Y5-F1
#
_cell.length_a   1.000
_cell.length_b   1.000
_cell.length_c   1.000
_cell.angle_alpha   90.00
_cell.angle_beta   90.00
_cell.angle_gamma   90.00
#
_symmetry.space_group_name_H-M   'P 1'
#
loop_
_entity.id
_entity.type
_entity.pdbx_description
1 polymer ?
#
loop_
_entity_poly.entity_id
_entity_poly.type
_entity_poly.pdbx_seq_one_letter_code
_entity_poly.pdbx_strand_id
1 'polypeptide(L)'
;RQWPPPRDPAPTGNAVILGSGHLSTPELAELVRTGATITALRPIGAAPEPRHRPSDRLSWFIRARDLTCSFPGCDRPAEQCDLDHVDP
;
A
#
# COMPACT_ATOMS: atom_id res chain seq x y z
N ARG A 1 -1.69 -37.53 -23.20
CA ARG A 1 -2.44 -36.81 -22.13
C ARG A 1 -2.27 -35.32 -22.42
N GLN A 2 -3.33 -34.64 -22.81
CA GLN A 2 -3.32 -33.20 -23.05
C GLN A 2 -3.37 -32.48 -21.69
N TRP A 3 -2.36 -31.67 -21.41
CA TRP A 3 -2.30 -30.85 -20.20
C TRP A 3 -3.18 -29.62 -20.40
N PRO A 4 -4.03 -29.23 -19.44
CA PRO A 4 -4.80 -28.01 -19.56
C PRO A 4 -3.86 -26.79 -19.64
N PRO A 5 -4.24 -25.71 -20.33
CA PRO A 5 -3.43 -24.50 -20.36
C PRO A 5 -3.20 -24.00 -18.92
N PRO A 6 -2.06 -23.36 -18.63
CA PRO A 6 -1.81 -22.75 -17.34
C PRO A 6 -2.98 -21.82 -16.99
N ARG A 7 -3.62 -22.03 -15.85
CA ARG A 7 -4.48 -20.99 -15.27
C ARG A 7 -3.56 -19.85 -14.86
N ASP A 8 -3.93 -18.62 -15.21
CA ASP A 8 -3.29 -17.45 -14.60
C ASP A 8 -3.28 -17.67 -13.09
N PRO A 9 -2.13 -17.48 -12.42
CA PRO A 9 -2.08 -17.65 -10.98
C PRO A 9 -3.12 -16.73 -10.35
N ALA A 10 -3.93 -17.29 -9.45
CA ALA A 10 -4.84 -16.49 -8.65
C ALA A 10 -4.02 -15.38 -7.97
N PRO A 11 -4.53 -14.14 -7.89
CA PRO A 11 -3.78 -13.06 -7.24
C PRO A 11 -3.39 -13.49 -5.82
N THR A 12 -2.08 -13.59 -5.58
CA THR A 12 -1.49 -14.03 -4.30
C THR A 12 -1.26 -12.87 -3.33
N GLY A 13 -1.79 -11.68 -3.64
CA GLY A 13 -1.64 -10.48 -2.81
C GLY A 13 -2.65 -10.40 -1.67
N ASN A 14 -2.21 -9.86 -0.54
CA ASN A 14 -3.09 -9.47 0.56
C ASN A 14 -3.70 -8.09 0.26
N ALA A 15 -5.00 -7.94 0.48
CA ALA A 15 -5.64 -6.63 0.49
C ALA A 15 -5.63 -6.10 1.93
N VAL A 16 -5.05 -4.92 2.15
CA VAL A 16 -4.91 -4.33 3.49
C VAL A 16 -5.78 -3.08 3.55
N ILE A 17 -6.56 -2.96 4.62
CA ILE A 17 -7.22 -1.71 5.00
C ILE A 17 -6.29 -0.99 5.99
N LEU A 18 -5.75 0.13 5.55
CA LEU A 18 -4.91 1.02 6.36
C LEU A 18 -5.60 1.32 7.70
N GLY A 19 -4.93 0.98 8.81
CA GLY A 19 -5.43 1.18 10.17
C GLY A 19 -6.62 0.31 10.62
N SER A 20 -7.14 -0.62 9.82
CA SER A 20 -8.35 -1.40 10.18
C SER A 20 -8.33 -2.89 9.84
N GLY A 21 -7.26 -3.41 9.22
CA GLY A 21 -7.06 -4.86 9.05
C GLY A 21 -6.84 -5.28 7.60
N HIS A 22 -7.38 -6.44 7.21
CA HIS A 22 -7.27 -6.99 5.86
C HIS A 22 -8.64 -7.21 5.23
N LEU A 23 -8.69 -7.12 3.90
CA LEU A 23 -9.79 -7.61 3.08
C LEU A 23 -9.36 -8.95 2.47
N SER A 24 -10.29 -9.89 2.38
CA SER A 24 -10.04 -11.08 1.57
C SER A 24 -10.00 -10.70 0.09
N THR A 25 -9.24 -11.45 -0.71
CA THR A 25 -9.16 -11.23 -2.16
C THR A 25 -10.52 -11.29 -2.86
N PRO A 26 -11.48 -12.17 -2.47
CA PRO A 26 -12.84 -12.15 -3.00
C PRO A 26 -13.62 -10.86 -2.68
N GLU A 27 -13.51 -10.33 -1.46
CA GLU A 27 -14.16 -9.07 -1.09
C GLU A 27 -13.57 -7.89 -1.86
N LEU A 28 -12.24 -7.84 -2.00
CA LEU A 28 -11.58 -6.85 -2.84
C LEU A 28 -12.06 -6.95 -4.30
N ALA A 29 -12.14 -8.16 -4.85
CA ALA A 29 -12.63 -8.38 -6.21
C ALA A 29 -14.06 -7.88 -6.37
N GLU A 30 -14.92 -8.07 -5.37
CA GLU A 30 -16.29 -7.55 -5.38
C GLU A 30 -16.34 -6.02 -5.31
N LEU A 31 -15.53 -5.39 -4.45
CA LEU A 31 -15.42 -3.94 -4.39
C LEU A 31 -15.02 -3.36 -5.75
N VAL A 32 -14.01 -3.95 -6.40
CA VAL A 32 -13.60 -3.55 -7.75
C VAL A 32 -14.74 -3.73 -8.74
N ARG A 33 -15.42 -4.89 -8.73
CA ARG A 33 -16.53 -5.20 -9.63
C ARG A 33 -17.71 -4.24 -9.48
N THR A 34 -18.01 -3.83 -8.24
CA THR A 34 -19.11 -2.90 -7.92
C THR A 34 -18.74 -1.43 -8.13
N GLY A 35 -17.54 -1.15 -8.65
CA GLY A 35 -17.15 0.18 -9.09
C GLY A 35 -16.33 0.98 -8.08
N ALA A 36 -15.60 0.32 -7.17
CA ALA A 36 -14.64 0.99 -6.31
C ALA A 36 -13.65 1.82 -7.14
N THR A 37 -13.38 3.04 -6.69
CA THR A 37 -12.40 3.91 -7.33
C THR A 37 -11.00 3.37 -7.07
N ILE A 38 -10.26 3.06 -8.14
CA ILE A 38 -8.90 2.54 -8.06
C ILE A 38 -7.92 3.68 -8.31
N THR A 39 -7.08 3.97 -7.32
CA THR A 39 -5.95 4.90 -7.47
C THR A 39 -4.65 4.12 -7.38
N ALA A 40 -3.87 4.13 -8.47
CA ALA A 40 -2.56 3.49 -8.46
C ALA A 40 -1.60 4.22 -7.50
N LEU A 41 -0.97 3.46 -6.60
CA LEU A 41 0.13 3.93 -5.77
C LEU A 41 1.36 4.16 -6.67
N ARG A 42 1.53 5.40 -7.13
CA ARG A 42 2.64 5.78 -8.00
C ARG A 42 3.85 6.20 -7.17
N PRO A 43 5.06 5.67 -7.46
CA PRO A 43 6.29 6.15 -6.85
C PRO A 43 6.40 7.68 -6.94
N ILE A 44 6.78 8.31 -5.84
CA ILE A 44 7.20 9.70 -5.84
C ILE A 44 8.62 9.77 -6.39
N GLY A 45 8.91 10.79 -7.21
CA GLY A 45 10.25 10.97 -7.78
C GLY A 45 11.32 11.16 -6.71
N ALA A 46 12.59 10.96 -7.08
CA ALA A 46 13.70 11.01 -6.12
C ALA A 46 14.03 12.42 -5.59
N ALA A 47 13.50 13.47 -6.22
CA ALA A 47 13.72 14.84 -5.77
C ALA A 47 12.94 15.13 -4.47
N PRO A 48 13.57 15.74 -3.45
CA PRO A 48 12.88 16.13 -2.23
C PRO A 48 11.84 17.23 -2.50
N GLU A 49 10.80 17.28 -1.67
CA GLU A 49 9.88 18.40 -1.69
C GLU A 49 10.59 19.67 -1.15
N PRO A 50 10.25 20.88 -1.64
CA PRO A 50 10.91 22.12 -1.22
C PRO A 50 10.49 22.60 0.20
N ARG A 51 9.86 21.73 0.99
CA ARG A 51 9.23 22.04 2.28
C ARG A 51 9.58 20.95 3.28
N HIS A 52 9.78 21.34 4.53
CA HIS A 52 10.09 20.40 5.60
C HIS A 52 8.89 19.49 5.95
N ARG A 53 7.68 20.04 6.04
CA ARG A 53 6.48 19.21 6.27
C ARG A 53 6.10 18.51 4.96
N PRO A 54 5.97 17.17 4.94
CA PRO A 54 5.62 16.45 3.72
C PRO A 54 4.20 16.82 3.26
N SER A 55 3.99 16.87 1.95
CA SER A 55 2.64 16.99 1.38
C SER A 55 1.75 15.80 1.75
N ASP A 56 0.43 15.98 1.62
CA ASP A 56 -0.52 14.87 1.81
C ASP A 56 -0.25 13.72 0.86
N ARG A 57 0.19 14.02 -0.37
CA ARG A 57 0.55 13.02 -1.38
C ARG A 57 1.77 12.19 -0.95
N LEU A 58 2.84 12.84 -0.49
CA LEU A 58 4.03 12.14 -0.01
C LEU A 58 3.74 11.37 1.27
N SER A 59 2.99 11.98 2.20
CA SER A 59 2.58 11.35 3.46
C SER A 59 1.74 10.09 3.23
N TRP A 60 0.77 10.16 2.32
CA TRP A 60 -0.04 9.02 1.92
C TRP A 60 0.80 7.93 1.25
N PHE A 61 1.70 8.31 0.34
CA PHE A 61 2.59 7.37 -0.34
C PHE A 61 3.45 6.58 0.65
N ILE A 62 4.09 7.25 1.61
CA ILE A 62 4.94 6.60 2.61
C ILE A 62 4.14 5.60 3.45
N ARG A 63 2.97 6.01 3.96
CA ARG A 63 2.12 5.12 4.78
C ARG A 63 1.61 3.92 4.00
N ALA A 64 1.13 4.13 2.77
CA ALA A 64 0.62 3.06 1.91
C ALA A 64 1.73 2.09 1.45
N ARG A 65 2.98 2.57 1.32
CA ARG A 65 4.15 1.75 0.99
C ARG A 65 4.59 0.91 2.18
N ASP A 66 4.69 1.53 3.36
CA ASP A 66 5.33 0.89 4.52
C ASP A 66 4.37 0.01 5.32
N LEU A 67 3.07 0.36 5.37
CA LEU A 67 1.97 -0.29 6.12
C LEU A 67 2.17 -0.35 7.64
N THR A 68 3.40 -0.56 8.10
CA THR A 68 3.85 -0.57 9.49
C THR A 68 5.07 0.33 9.67
N CYS A 69 5.45 0.61 10.91
CA CYS A 69 6.67 1.31 11.25
C CYS A 69 7.90 0.67 10.56
N SER A 70 8.79 1.50 10.02
CA SER A 70 10.03 1.03 9.38
C SER A 70 11.12 0.63 10.39
N PHE A 71 10.93 0.89 11.68
CA PHE A 71 11.88 0.51 12.72
C PHE A 71 11.95 -1.03 12.86
N PRO A 72 13.15 -1.65 12.91
CA PRO A 72 13.28 -3.09 12.96
C PRO A 72 12.50 -3.72 14.12
N GLY A 73 11.59 -4.64 13.80
CA GLY A 73 10.79 -5.37 14.77
C GLY A 73 9.57 -4.62 15.32
N CYS A 74 9.29 -3.39 14.87
CA CYS A 74 8.06 -2.69 15.21
C CYS A 74 6.96 -3.00 14.20
N ASP A 75 5.77 -3.38 14.69
CA ASP A 75 4.58 -3.70 13.90
C ASP A 75 3.48 -2.63 14.03
N ARG A 76 3.78 -1.49 14.67
CA ARG A 76 2.83 -0.38 14.80
C ARG A 76 2.35 0.07 13.41
N PRO A 77 1.03 0.24 13.19
CA PRO A 77 0.50 0.71 11.92
C PRO A 77 1.10 2.06 11.50
N ALA A 78 1.48 2.22 10.23
CA ALA A 78 2.13 3.44 9.73
C ALA A 78 1.25 4.70 9.88
N GLU A 79 -0.07 4.55 9.97
CA GLU A 79 -1.01 5.66 10.22
C GLU A 79 -0.87 6.24 11.63
N GLN A 80 -0.34 5.45 12.58
CA GLN A 80 -0.09 5.85 13.96
C GLN A 80 1.37 6.28 14.20
N CYS A 81 2.17 6.36 13.13
CA CYS A 81 3.56 6.77 13.18
C CYS A 81 3.71 8.21 12.68
N ASP A 82 4.65 8.92 13.31
CA ASP A 82 5.17 10.17 12.78
C ASP A 82 6.05 9.91 11.55
N LEU A 83 6.09 10.88 10.64
CA LEU A 83 6.97 10.84 9.48
C LEU A 83 8.20 11.69 9.76
N ASP A 84 9.38 11.13 9.53
CA ASP A 84 10.65 11.78 9.78
C ASP A 84 11.57 11.71 8.56
N HIS A 85 12.53 12.64 8.50
CA HIS A 85 13.55 12.67 7.45
C HIS A 85 14.65 11.66 7.76
N VAL A 86 15.08 10.92 6.74
CA VAL A 86 16.23 10.02 6.86
C VAL A 86 17.55 10.79 6.73
N ASP A 87 17.54 11.90 5.98
CA ASP A 87 18.66 12.81 5.79
C ASP A 87 18.18 14.25 6.09
N PRO A 88 18.59 14.85 7.23
CA PRO A 88 18.05 16.12 7.73
C PRO A 88 18.67 17.39 7.11
#